data_AF-I3EGQ9-F1
#
_entry.id   AF-I3EGQ9-F1
#
_cell.length_a   1.000
_cell.length_b   1.000
_cell.length_c   1.000
_cell.angle_alpha   90.00
_cell.angle_beta   90.00
_cell.angle_gamma   90.00
#
_symmetry.space_group_name_H-M   'P 1'
#
loop_
_entity.id
_entity.type
_entity.pdbx_description
1 polymer ?
#
loop_
_entity_poly.entity_id
_entity_poly.type
_entity_poly.pdbx_seq_one_letter_code
_entity_poly.pdbx_strand_id
1 'polypeptide(L)'
;MSKCSNIKKQVDILGEVVIAYSYLNLEGGVILKHTIRYLKTTFFPSNTNILKSNKKKEIRNKKNSIENGPEKTLTDFLLMYCIEKVVESSREVYQNHKENIKVSGENNYSYPIEKLFLYNRFEKTEDRMKMIHYIRECLLMYRLEEADPWSRFLSNIIGSLPLNDLNTVKRVFFNPLYKEGLYKSFCTKVSISLIPFDKHIDSDDAGKYYRHYINNSSLLGGYLKILKIYLTIEGNISCFFTVAMRIFGESTFIKLFSVLTHDGKSMDSLLEIEEFLNGIDRGLPKYKTVIAADDMWLIWLKLSFWSDKFNDIRSRLFDKIVIDTNFSTIKGVKHEYTDENINKAISKFKKKKYPPDVIEYVLSMVE
;
A
#
# COMPACT_ATOMS: atom_id res chain seq x y z
N MET A 1 4.93 -44.86 8.58
CA MET A 1 4.19 -44.03 9.56
C MET A 1 4.63 -44.43 10.96
N SER A 2 5.49 -43.63 11.60
CA SER A 2 5.78 -43.74 13.02
C SER A 2 4.83 -42.80 13.77
N LYS A 3 4.07 -43.37 14.72
CA LYS A 3 3.10 -42.64 15.55
C LYS A 3 3.85 -41.76 16.55
N CYS A 4 3.87 -40.45 16.33
CA CYS A 4 4.06 -39.51 17.43
C CYS A 4 2.75 -39.40 18.22
N SER A 5 2.59 -40.29 19.21
CA SER A 5 1.59 -40.13 20.26
C SER A 5 2.08 -39.10 21.26
N ASN A 6 1.58 -37.87 21.19
CA ASN A 6 1.66 -36.94 22.32
C ASN A 6 0.25 -36.64 22.83
N ILE A 7 0.05 -36.95 24.11
CA ILE A 7 -1.22 -37.03 24.86
C ILE A 7 -1.70 -35.62 25.34
N LYS A 8 -1.18 -34.55 24.75
CA LYS A 8 -1.80 -33.22 24.82
C LYS A 8 -2.09 -32.78 23.39
N LYS A 9 -3.36 -32.53 23.07
CA LYS A 9 -3.85 -32.04 21.77
C LYS A 9 -3.35 -30.62 21.44
N GLN A 10 -2.04 -30.40 21.48
CA GLN A 10 -1.38 -29.28 20.85
C GLN A 10 -0.29 -29.89 19.99
N VAL A 11 -0.56 -29.96 18.69
CA VAL A 11 0.48 -30.20 17.71
C VAL A 11 1.36 -28.97 17.76
N ASP A 12 2.59 -29.11 18.25
CA ASP A 12 3.58 -28.07 18.11
C ASP A 12 3.79 -27.87 16.61
N ILE A 13 3.31 -26.74 16.06
CA ILE A 13 3.33 -26.46 14.61
C ILE A 13 4.74 -26.05 14.16
N LEU A 14 5.71 -25.99 15.08
CA LEU A 14 7.12 -25.75 14.77
C LEU A 14 7.80 -27.07 14.40
N GLY A 15 8.17 -27.22 13.14
CA GLY A 15 8.80 -28.43 12.62
C GLY A 15 8.80 -28.51 11.10
N GLU A 16 9.04 -29.72 10.61
CA GLU A 16 9.05 -30.05 9.20
C GLU A 16 7.99 -31.12 8.94
N VAL A 17 7.05 -30.84 8.05
CA VAL A 17 6.05 -31.81 7.57
C VAL A 17 6.44 -32.22 6.16
N VAL A 18 6.73 -33.51 5.98
CA VAL A 18 7.06 -34.08 4.67
C VAL A 18 5.85 -34.85 4.15
N ILE A 19 5.29 -34.38 3.04
CA ILE A 19 4.24 -35.06 2.30
C ILE A 19 4.91 -35.74 1.10
N ALA A 20 5.23 -37.02 1.25
CA ALA A 20 5.77 -37.84 0.17
C ALA A 20 4.63 -38.48 -0.64
N TYR A 21 4.83 -38.60 -1.94
CA TYR A 21 3.95 -39.36 -2.84
C TYR A 21 4.78 -40.26 -3.75
N SER A 22 4.21 -41.42 -4.07
CA SER A 22 4.74 -42.35 -5.06
C SER A 22 3.63 -42.73 -6.02
N TYR A 23 3.94 -42.72 -7.32
CA TYR A 23 3.04 -43.20 -8.37
C TYR A 23 3.86 -43.89 -9.46
N LEU A 24 3.63 -45.20 -9.64
CA LEU A 24 4.48 -46.06 -10.47
C LEU A 24 5.95 -45.94 -10.04
N ASN A 25 6.86 -45.63 -10.98
CA ASN A 25 8.30 -45.47 -10.74
C ASN A 25 8.72 -44.04 -10.34
N LEU A 26 7.74 -43.16 -10.09
CA LEU A 26 7.98 -41.77 -9.73
C LEU A 26 7.73 -41.58 -8.24
N GLU A 27 8.76 -41.11 -7.54
CA GLU A 27 8.65 -40.67 -6.16
C GLU A 27 8.92 -39.17 -6.05
N GLY A 28 8.36 -38.53 -5.04
CA GLY A 28 8.66 -37.14 -4.76
C GLY A 28 7.93 -36.69 -3.51
N GLY A 29 8.03 -35.41 -3.24
CA GLY A 29 7.28 -34.86 -2.13
C GLY A 29 7.38 -33.36 -1.98
N VAL A 30 6.59 -32.89 -1.03
CA VAL A 30 6.55 -31.51 -0.56
C VAL A 30 7.03 -31.49 0.88
N ILE A 31 7.93 -30.58 1.18
CA ILE A 31 8.37 -30.31 2.54
C ILE A 31 7.80 -28.95 2.93
N LEU A 32 6.92 -28.94 3.92
CA LEU A 32 6.40 -27.75 4.57
C LEU A 32 7.20 -27.52 5.84
N LYS A 33 7.98 -26.45 5.87
CA LYS A 33 8.85 -26.11 6.99
C LYS A 33 8.34 -24.86 7.69
N HIS A 34 8.04 -25.00 8.97
CA HIS A 34 7.67 -23.90 9.84
C HIS A 34 8.59 -23.89 11.04
N THR A 35 9.42 -22.86 11.13
CA THR A 35 10.31 -22.65 12.28
C THR A 35 10.05 -21.26 12.83
N ILE A 36 10.54 -20.99 14.05
CA ILE A 36 10.53 -19.65 14.64
C ILE A 36 11.22 -18.64 13.71
N ARG A 37 12.15 -19.09 12.86
CA ARG A 37 12.95 -18.22 12.00
C ARG A 37 12.39 -18.02 10.59
N TYR A 38 11.64 -18.98 10.05
CA TYR A 38 11.13 -18.89 8.68
C TYR A 38 10.03 -19.91 8.39
N LEU A 39 9.26 -19.59 7.36
CA LEU A 39 8.20 -20.41 6.78
C LEU A 39 8.56 -20.68 5.30
N LYS A 40 8.65 -21.96 4.89
CA LYS A 40 9.11 -22.37 3.56
C LYS A 40 8.41 -23.62 3.05
N THR A 41 8.18 -23.66 1.73
CA THR A 41 7.80 -24.87 1.00
C THR A 41 8.91 -25.27 0.02
N THR A 42 9.34 -26.53 0.04
CA THR A 42 10.28 -27.10 -0.94
C THR A 42 9.77 -28.37 -1.58
N PHE A 43 10.16 -28.61 -2.83
CA PHE A 43 9.78 -29.78 -3.61
C PHE A 43 11.05 -30.55 -3.94
N PHE A 44 10.98 -31.87 -3.84
CA PHE A 44 12.04 -32.76 -4.27
C PHE A 44 11.47 -33.81 -5.22
N PRO A 45 11.88 -33.82 -6.50
CA PRO A 45 11.65 -34.96 -7.36
C PRO A 45 12.69 -36.05 -7.05
N SER A 46 12.28 -37.32 -7.10
CA SER A 46 13.24 -38.44 -7.08
C SER A 46 13.90 -38.69 -8.44
N ASN A 47 13.25 -38.32 -9.55
CA ASN A 47 13.75 -38.51 -10.91
C ASN A 47 13.25 -37.41 -11.87
N THR A 48 14.16 -36.75 -12.60
CA THR A 48 13.87 -35.73 -13.62
C THR A 48 13.45 -36.36 -14.93
N ASN A 49 12.16 -36.67 -15.10
CA ASN A 49 11.62 -37.07 -16.40
C ASN A 49 11.31 -35.83 -17.27
N ILE A 50 11.90 -35.76 -18.47
CA ILE A 50 11.60 -34.73 -19.47
C ILE A 50 10.16 -34.93 -19.99
N LEU A 51 9.25 -34.00 -19.68
CA LEU A 51 7.87 -34.08 -20.15
C LEU A 51 7.75 -33.81 -21.66
N LYS A 52 7.19 -34.76 -22.40
CA LYS A 52 6.80 -34.61 -23.82
C LYS A 52 5.70 -33.54 -23.98
N SER A 53 5.68 -32.87 -25.13
CA SER A 53 4.76 -31.75 -25.45
C SER A 53 3.27 -32.06 -25.23
N ASN A 54 2.80 -33.24 -25.67
CA ASN A 54 1.40 -33.65 -25.50
C ASN A 54 1.00 -33.79 -24.03
N LYS A 55 1.90 -34.34 -23.19
CA LYS A 55 1.68 -34.43 -21.74
C LYS A 55 1.69 -33.06 -21.07
N LYS A 56 2.52 -32.12 -21.54
CA LYS A 56 2.48 -30.71 -21.07
C LYS A 56 1.12 -30.07 -21.37
N LYS A 57 0.53 -30.31 -22.54
CA LYS A 57 -0.80 -29.79 -22.90
C LYS A 57 -1.90 -30.39 -22.02
N GLU A 58 -1.88 -31.69 -21.78
CA GLU A 58 -2.83 -32.36 -20.89
C GLU A 58 -2.76 -31.81 -19.45
N ILE A 59 -1.55 -31.63 -18.93
CA ILE A 59 -1.32 -31.07 -17.59
C ILE A 59 -1.79 -29.61 -17.50
N ARG A 60 -1.57 -28.79 -18.55
CA ARG A 60 -2.12 -27.43 -18.61
C ARG A 60 -3.66 -27.43 -18.62
N ASN A 61 -4.28 -28.35 -19.34
CA ASN A 61 -5.75 -28.45 -19.35
C ASN A 61 -6.28 -28.84 -17.96
N LYS A 62 -5.60 -29.76 -17.25
CA LYS A 62 -5.92 -30.11 -15.85
C LYS A 62 -5.77 -28.91 -14.91
N LYS A 63 -4.70 -28.11 -15.08
CA LYS A 63 -4.52 -26.84 -14.33
C LYS A 63 -5.72 -25.92 -14.54
N ASN A 64 -6.12 -25.66 -15.80
CA ASN A 64 -7.25 -24.80 -16.12
C ASN A 64 -8.56 -25.31 -15.51
N SER A 65 -8.76 -26.64 -15.46
CA SER A 65 -9.93 -27.25 -14.82
C SER A 65 -9.97 -26.99 -13.31
N ILE A 66 -8.82 -27.01 -12.63
CA ILE A 66 -8.71 -26.73 -11.18
C ILE A 66 -8.88 -25.21 -10.92
N GLU A 67 -8.30 -24.36 -11.79
CA GLU A 67 -8.42 -22.90 -11.66
C GLU A 67 -9.86 -22.39 -11.79
N ASN A 68 -10.66 -23.03 -12.65
CA ASN A 68 -12.06 -22.66 -12.91
C ASN A 68 -13.06 -23.38 -11.99
N GLY A 69 -12.58 -24.17 -11.03
CA GLY A 69 -13.44 -24.79 -10.01
C GLY A 69 -14.07 -23.74 -9.08
N PRO A 70 -15.32 -23.95 -8.61
CA PRO A 70 -16.05 -22.99 -7.79
C PRO A 70 -15.49 -22.83 -6.37
N GLU A 71 -14.88 -23.89 -5.81
CA GLU A 71 -14.21 -23.89 -4.52
C GLU A 71 -12.84 -24.56 -4.67
N LYS A 72 -11.84 -24.05 -3.93
CA LYS A 72 -10.46 -24.54 -3.98
C LYS A 72 -10.01 -24.94 -2.59
N THR A 73 -9.50 -26.16 -2.46
CA THR A 73 -8.91 -26.71 -1.26
C THR A 73 -7.39 -26.47 -1.22
N LEU A 74 -6.75 -26.68 -0.07
CA LEU A 74 -5.29 -26.70 0.05
C LEU A 74 -4.65 -27.68 -0.97
N THR A 75 -5.29 -28.83 -1.18
CA THR A 75 -4.85 -29.84 -2.15
C THR A 75 -4.85 -29.29 -3.56
N ASP A 76 -5.86 -28.51 -3.95
CA ASP A 76 -5.93 -27.87 -5.25
C ASP A 76 -4.79 -26.87 -5.46
N PHE A 77 -4.47 -26.06 -4.43
CA PHE A 77 -3.33 -25.14 -4.49
C PHE A 77 -1.98 -25.85 -4.58
N LEU A 78 -1.80 -26.93 -3.82
CA LEU A 78 -0.61 -27.78 -3.92
C LEU A 78 -0.46 -28.38 -5.31
N LEU A 79 -1.55 -28.90 -5.90
CA LEU A 79 -1.56 -29.47 -7.24
C LEU A 79 -1.25 -28.43 -8.31
N MET A 80 -1.89 -27.25 -8.26
CA MET A 80 -1.60 -26.14 -9.19
C MET A 80 -0.13 -25.72 -9.11
N TYR A 81 0.40 -25.53 -7.91
CA TYR A 81 1.80 -25.17 -7.70
C TYR A 81 2.76 -26.23 -8.26
N CYS A 82 2.50 -27.51 -7.97
CA CYS A 82 3.26 -28.63 -8.53
C CYS A 82 3.27 -28.60 -10.05
N ILE A 83 2.10 -28.43 -10.66
CA ILE A 83 1.93 -28.38 -12.11
C ILE A 83 2.77 -27.25 -12.70
N GLU A 84 2.72 -26.04 -12.12
CA GLU A 84 3.51 -24.90 -12.59
C GLU A 84 5.02 -25.17 -12.51
N LYS A 85 5.50 -25.71 -11.39
CA LYS A 85 6.93 -26.07 -11.25
C LYS A 85 7.38 -27.11 -12.27
N VAL A 86 6.51 -28.05 -12.62
CA VAL A 86 6.81 -29.15 -13.55
C VAL A 86 6.72 -28.68 -15.02
N VAL A 87 5.77 -27.81 -15.35
CA VAL A 87 5.51 -27.36 -16.74
C VAL A 87 6.42 -26.19 -17.14
N GLU A 88 6.76 -25.29 -16.21
CA GLU A 88 7.48 -24.04 -16.46
C GLU A 88 8.99 -24.14 -16.22
N SER A 89 9.57 -25.33 -16.45
CA SER A 89 10.92 -25.82 -16.12
C SER A 89 12.16 -24.96 -16.49
N SER A 90 12.15 -23.63 -16.48
CA SER A 90 13.28 -22.77 -16.83
C SER A 90 13.19 -21.30 -16.42
N ARG A 91 12.27 -20.90 -15.54
CA ARG A 91 12.47 -19.64 -14.82
C ARG A 91 12.73 -20.00 -13.37
N GLU A 92 13.95 -19.77 -12.96
CA GLU A 92 14.25 -19.41 -11.58
C GLU A 92 13.22 -18.37 -11.13
N VAL A 93 12.13 -18.86 -10.55
CA VAL A 93 11.10 -18.04 -9.92
C VAL A 93 11.68 -17.56 -8.59
N TYR A 94 12.75 -16.76 -8.69
CA TYR A 94 13.47 -16.14 -7.56
C TYR A 94 12.92 -14.74 -7.25
N GLN A 95 11.81 -14.36 -7.87
CA GLN A 95 11.07 -13.19 -7.45
C GLN A 95 9.90 -13.68 -6.61
N ASN A 96 9.88 -13.28 -5.33
CA ASN A 96 8.65 -13.26 -4.53
C ASN A 96 7.53 -12.80 -5.45
N HIS A 97 6.55 -13.67 -5.74
CA HIS A 97 5.49 -13.34 -6.68
C HIS A 97 4.68 -12.20 -6.07
N LYS A 98 5.03 -10.96 -6.42
CA LYS A 98 4.29 -9.72 -6.10
C LYS A 98 2.86 -9.71 -6.66
N GLU A 99 2.46 -10.77 -7.36
CA GLU A 99 1.18 -10.88 -8.05
C GLU A 99 0.15 -11.73 -7.31
N ASN A 100 0.47 -12.26 -6.13
CA ASN A 100 -0.42 -13.24 -5.52
C ASN A 100 -1.60 -12.63 -4.75
N ILE A 101 -1.51 -11.47 -4.09
CA ILE A 101 -2.71 -10.77 -3.59
C ILE A 101 -2.78 -9.41 -4.28
N LYS A 102 -3.63 -9.27 -5.29
CA LYS A 102 -3.65 -8.01 -6.03
C LYS A 102 -4.30 -6.93 -5.19
N VAL A 103 -3.67 -5.76 -5.06
CA VAL A 103 -4.32 -4.56 -4.49
C VAL A 103 -5.49 -4.05 -5.37
N SER A 104 -5.83 -4.73 -6.47
CA SER A 104 -7.00 -4.45 -7.30
C SER A 104 -8.29 -4.60 -6.49
N GLY A 105 -9.29 -3.77 -6.78
CA GLY A 105 -10.54 -3.60 -6.00
C GLY A 105 -11.49 -4.80 -5.91
N GLU A 106 -10.99 -6.02 -6.03
CA GLU A 106 -11.69 -7.25 -5.69
C GLU A 106 -11.60 -7.51 -4.17
N ASN A 107 -12.49 -8.37 -3.67
CA ASN A 107 -12.50 -8.80 -2.28
C ASN A 107 -11.28 -9.69 -1.96
N ASN A 108 -10.13 -9.08 -1.68
CA ASN A 108 -8.90 -9.80 -1.34
C ASN A 108 -8.98 -10.60 -0.04
N TYR A 109 -10.01 -10.37 0.77
CA TYR A 109 -10.22 -11.13 1.99
C TYR A 109 -10.37 -12.63 1.73
N SER A 110 -11.09 -13.01 0.66
CA SER A 110 -11.25 -14.40 0.24
C SER A 110 -10.00 -14.96 -0.43
N TYR A 111 -8.89 -14.22 -0.47
CA TYR A 111 -7.66 -14.74 -1.01
C TYR A 111 -7.15 -15.92 -0.16
N PRO A 112 -6.82 -17.07 -0.77
CA PRO A 112 -6.35 -18.24 -0.03
C PRO A 112 -4.95 -18.03 0.54
N ILE A 113 -4.81 -18.02 1.87
CA ILE A 113 -3.53 -17.87 2.57
C ILE A 113 -2.56 -19.00 2.19
N GLU A 114 -3.10 -20.20 1.98
CA GLU A 114 -2.38 -21.38 1.52
C GLU A 114 -1.65 -21.10 0.20
N LYS A 115 -2.31 -20.42 -0.74
CA LYS A 115 -1.70 -20.01 -2.01
C LYS A 115 -0.59 -18.99 -1.77
N LEU A 116 -0.79 -18.02 -0.86
CA LEU A 116 0.29 -17.09 -0.54
C LEU A 116 1.52 -17.83 -0.01
N PHE A 117 1.30 -18.79 0.88
CA PHE A 117 2.37 -19.55 1.51
C PHE A 117 3.13 -20.44 0.52
N LEU A 118 2.43 -21.16 -0.37
CA LEU A 118 3.08 -22.07 -1.32
C LEU A 118 4.00 -21.34 -2.30
N TYR A 119 3.65 -20.11 -2.65
CA TYR A 119 4.31 -19.34 -3.70
C TYR A 119 5.36 -18.34 -3.22
N ASN A 120 5.46 -18.10 -1.91
CA ASN A 120 6.38 -17.12 -1.35
C ASN A 120 7.33 -17.78 -0.34
N ARG A 121 8.58 -17.30 -0.30
CA ARG A 121 9.57 -17.73 0.69
C ARG A 121 9.75 -16.63 1.74
N PHE A 122 9.61 -17.01 3.00
CA PHE A 122 9.74 -16.10 4.14
C PHE A 122 11.04 -16.35 4.91
N GLU A 123 12.16 -16.50 4.20
CA GLU A 123 13.45 -16.87 4.80
C GLU A 123 14.17 -15.67 5.42
N LYS A 124 14.18 -14.54 4.71
CA LYS A 124 14.86 -13.31 5.16
C LYS A 124 13.92 -12.41 5.94
N THR A 125 14.49 -11.71 6.92
CA THR A 125 13.79 -10.71 7.74
C THR A 125 13.18 -9.62 6.86
N GLU A 126 13.90 -9.16 5.84
CA GLU A 126 13.43 -8.11 4.92
C GLU A 126 12.24 -8.56 4.07
N ASP A 127 12.21 -9.81 3.64
CA ASP A 127 11.12 -10.37 2.84
C ASP A 127 9.84 -10.50 3.68
N ARG A 128 9.98 -10.94 4.92
CA ARG A 128 8.89 -10.98 5.90
C ARG A 128 8.32 -9.60 6.21
N MET A 129 9.18 -8.61 6.45
CA MET A 129 8.75 -7.22 6.66
C MET A 129 7.99 -6.68 5.45
N LYS A 130 8.53 -6.85 4.23
CA LYS A 130 7.85 -6.42 3.00
C LYS A 130 6.48 -7.09 2.82
N MET A 131 6.37 -8.38 3.13
CA MET A 131 5.10 -9.10 3.02
C MET A 131 4.04 -8.56 3.99
N ILE A 132 4.43 -8.23 5.23
CA ILE A 132 3.50 -7.62 6.21
C ILE A 132 2.88 -6.34 5.62
N HIS A 133 3.69 -5.46 5.02
CA HIS A 133 3.17 -4.23 4.40
C HIS A 133 2.26 -4.52 3.22
N TYR A 134 2.68 -5.44 2.34
CA TYR A 134 1.90 -5.80 1.16
C TYR A 134 0.51 -6.37 1.53
N ILE A 135 0.43 -7.29 2.49
CA ILE A 135 -0.84 -7.86 2.96
C ILE A 135 -1.71 -6.78 3.59
N ARG A 136 -1.13 -5.89 4.41
CA ARG A 136 -1.85 -4.76 5.00
C ARG A 136 -2.48 -3.90 3.91
N GLU A 137 -1.76 -3.54 2.85
CA GLU A 137 -2.33 -2.77 1.74
C GLU A 137 -3.48 -3.51 1.04
N CYS A 138 -3.36 -4.83 0.86
CA CYS A 138 -4.38 -5.64 0.19
C CYS A 138 -5.66 -5.81 1.01
N LEU A 139 -5.53 -5.89 2.34
CA LEU A 139 -6.63 -6.05 3.30
C LEU A 139 -7.07 -4.72 3.90
N LEU A 140 -6.68 -3.61 3.29
CA LEU A 140 -7.09 -2.29 3.71
C LEU A 140 -8.63 -2.20 3.67
N MET A 141 -9.22 -1.64 4.73
CA MET A 141 -10.67 -1.53 5.01
C MET A 141 -11.33 -2.78 5.59
N TYR A 142 -10.67 -3.93 5.57
CA TYR A 142 -11.17 -5.12 6.25
C TYR A 142 -10.86 -5.04 7.74
N ARG A 143 -11.89 -5.14 8.56
CA ARG A 143 -11.72 -5.33 10.00
C ARG A 143 -11.38 -6.80 10.23
N LEU A 144 -10.09 -7.07 10.41
CA LEU A 144 -9.64 -8.43 10.74
C LEU A 144 -9.92 -8.69 12.22
N GLU A 145 -10.71 -9.71 12.52
CA GLU A 145 -10.94 -10.15 13.90
C GLU A 145 -9.69 -10.88 14.45
N GLU A 146 -9.60 -11.07 15.77
CA GLU A 146 -8.47 -11.80 16.37
C GLU A 146 -8.41 -13.27 15.92
N ALA A 147 -9.57 -13.90 15.69
CA ALA A 147 -9.66 -15.27 15.18
C ALA A 147 -9.40 -15.40 13.68
N ASP A 148 -9.29 -14.27 12.96
CA ASP A 148 -9.18 -14.22 11.52
C ASP A 148 -7.90 -14.92 11.00
N PRO A 149 -7.98 -15.73 9.93
CA PRO A 149 -6.81 -16.39 9.35
C PRO A 149 -5.69 -15.42 8.97
N TRP A 150 -6.01 -14.24 8.40
CA TRP A 150 -5.03 -13.22 8.06
C TRP A 150 -4.42 -12.57 9.29
N SER A 151 -5.20 -12.34 10.35
CA SER A 151 -4.67 -11.86 11.64
C SER A 151 -3.66 -12.84 12.22
N ARG A 152 -3.99 -14.14 12.25
CA ARG A 152 -3.09 -15.18 12.75
C ARG A 152 -1.83 -15.28 11.91
N PHE A 153 -1.97 -15.23 10.58
CA PHE A 153 -0.84 -15.27 9.66
C PHE A 153 0.13 -14.10 9.87
N LEU A 154 -0.39 -12.86 9.90
CA LEU A 154 0.41 -11.67 10.17
C LEU A 154 1.08 -11.72 11.54
N SER A 155 0.36 -12.17 12.57
CA SER A 155 0.90 -12.34 13.92
C SER A 155 2.08 -13.31 13.94
N ASN A 156 1.96 -14.47 13.26
CA ASN A 156 3.03 -15.45 13.16
C ASN A 156 4.26 -14.90 12.42
N ILE A 157 4.06 -14.16 11.31
CA ILE A 157 5.19 -13.52 10.61
C ILE A 157 5.87 -12.52 11.55
N ILE A 158 5.11 -11.67 12.24
CA ILE A 158 5.67 -10.68 13.17
C ILE A 158 6.44 -11.35 14.31
N GLY A 159 5.89 -12.44 14.88
CA GLY A 159 6.55 -13.22 15.94
C GLY A 159 7.86 -13.88 15.49
N SER A 160 8.05 -14.11 14.19
CA SER A 160 9.30 -14.66 13.62
C SER A 160 10.39 -13.61 13.37
N LEU A 161 10.09 -12.31 13.55
CA LEU A 161 11.03 -11.23 13.34
C LEU A 161 11.92 -11.00 14.57
N PRO A 162 13.16 -10.49 14.41
CA PRO A 162 14.01 -10.10 15.53
C PRO A 162 13.47 -8.81 16.17
N LEU A 163 12.43 -8.94 17.01
CA LEU A 163 11.78 -7.80 17.66
C LEU A 163 12.65 -7.06 18.68
N ASN A 164 13.83 -7.59 18.99
CA ASN A 164 14.87 -6.91 19.76
C ASN A 164 15.68 -5.90 18.92
N ASP A 165 15.61 -5.97 17.58
CA ASP A 165 16.22 -4.98 16.68
C ASP A 165 15.26 -3.80 16.45
N LEU A 166 15.72 -2.60 16.85
CA LEU A 166 14.96 -1.36 16.69
C LEU A 166 14.58 -1.09 15.22
N ASN A 167 15.42 -1.45 14.25
CA ASN A 167 15.11 -1.22 12.83
C ASN A 167 13.94 -2.10 12.38
N THR A 168 13.92 -3.36 12.81
CA THR A 168 12.81 -4.28 12.60
C THR A 168 11.52 -3.73 13.22
N VAL A 169 11.57 -3.28 14.47
CA VAL A 169 10.38 -2.70 15.14
C VAL A 169 9.90 -1.44 14.39
N LYS A 170 10.83 -0.54 14.02
CA LYS A 170 10.55 0.67 13.22
C LYS A 170 9.78 0.33 11.95
N ARG A 171 10.31 -0.57 11.13
CA ARG A 171 9.69 -0.92 9.85
C ARG A 171 8.32 -1.56 10.01
N VAL A 172 8.15 -2.46 10.99
CA VAL A 172 6.90 -3.22 11.14
C VAL A 172 5.80 -2.38 11.78
N PHE A 173 6.11 -1.59 12.81
CA PHE A 173 5.09 -0.97 13.65
C PHE A 173 4.97 0.53 13.45
N PHE A 174 6.05 1.25 13.17
CA PHE A 174 6.04 2.71 13.04
C PHE A 174 5.60 3.12 11.64
N ASN A 175 4.33 2.84 11.34
CA ASN A 175 3.66 3.24 10.12
C ASN A 175 2.31 3.91 10.45
N PRO A 176 1.81 4.80 9.56
CA PRO A 176 0.59 5.56 9.81
C PRO A 176 -0.66 4.69 10.00
N LEU A 177 -0.75 3.57 9.26
CA LEU A 177 -1.89 2.67 9.31
C LEU A 177 -2.00 1.95 10.67
N TYR A 178 -0.88 1.67 11.34
CA TYR A 178 -0.87 1.10 12.69
C TYR A 178 -1.30 2.10 13.76
N LYS A 179 -0.85 3.36 13.67
CA LYS A 179 -1.22 4.45 14.60
C LYS A 179 -2.73 4.61 14.69
N GLU A 180 -3.39 4.65 13.54
CA GLU A 180 -4.84 4.84 13.38
C GLU A 180 -5.64 3.56 13.69
N GLY A 181 -4.99 2.51 14.18
CA GLY A 181 -5.66 1.35 14.75
C GLY A 181 -6.23 0.36 13.75
N LEU A 182 -6.02 0.55 12.44
CA LEU A 182 -6.53 -0.35 11.40
C LEU A 182 -6.05 -1.80 11.56
N TYR A 183 -4.93 -1.96 12.24
CA TYR A 183 -4.13 -3.17 12.30
C TYR A 183 -3.77 -3.60 13.72
N LYS A 184 -4.43 -3.03 14.74
CA LYS A 184 -4.20 -3.39 16.14
C LYS A 184 -4.70 -4.80 16.48
N SER A 185 -5.67 -5.33 15.74
CA SER A 185 -6.31 -6.62 16.04
C SER A 185 -5.40 -7.84 15.92
N PHE A 186 -4.33 -7.79 15.12
CA PHE A 186 -3.36 -8.90 15.01
C PHE A 186 -2.09 -8.71 15.84
N CYS A 187 -2.00 -7.61 16.60
CA CYS A 187 -0.90 -7.29 17.50
C CYS A 187 -1.43 -6.79 18.84
N THR A 188 -2.48 -7.42 19.37
CA THR A 188 -3.15 -7.04 20.63
C THR A 188 -2.21 -6.95 21.83
N LYS A 189 -1.10 -7.72 21.80
CA LYS A 189 -0.09 -7.75 22.85
C LYS A 189 1.05 -6.73 22.68
N VAL A 190 1.11 -6.01 21.55
CA VAL A 190 2.16 -5.02 21.27
C VAL A 190 1.63 -3.62 21.64
N SER A 191 2.01 -3.16 22.83
CA SER A 191 1.72 -1.79 23.26
C SER A 191 2.92 -0.90 22.97
N ILE A 192 2.76 0.04 22.04
CA ILE A 192 3.76 1.07 21.73
C ILE A 192 3.19 2.40 22.19
N SER A 193 3.91 3.11 23.05
CA SER A 193 3.55 4.46 23.46
C SER A 193 3.45 5.37 22.23
N LEU A 194 2.35 6.13 22.12
CA LEU A 194 2.08 7.00 20.96
C LEU A 194 2.99 8.24 20.93
N ILE A 195 3.57 8.64 22.06
CA ILE A 195 4.27 9.93 22.23
C ILE A 195 5.63 10.01 21.48
N PRO A 196 6.41 8.91 21.30
CA PRO A 196 7.54 8.89 20.36
C PRO A 196 7.20 8.27 18.99
N PHE A 197 5.94 7.91 18.71
CA PHE A 197 5.58 7.12 17.54
C PHE A 197 5.88 7.86 16.23
N ASP A 198 5.44 9.11 16.12
CA ASP A 198 5.60 9.88 14.89
C ASP A 198 7.06 10.23 14.57
N LYS A 199 7.90 10.41 15.61
CA LYS A 199 9.35 10.66 15.46
C LYS A 199 10.13 9.52 14.83
N HIS A 200 9.53 8.33 14.76
CA HIS A 200 10.18 7.12 14.26
C HIS A 200 9.54 6.59 12.98
N ILE A 201 8.52 7.29 12.44
CA ILE A 201 7.99 7.00 11.12
C ILE A 201 9.02 7.45 10.08
N ASP A 202 9.48 6.52 9.25
CA ASP A 202 10.23 6.84 8.05
C ASP A 202 9.25 7.29 6.97
N SER A 203 9.22 8.59 6.72
CA SER A 203 8.27 9.19 5.79
C SER A 203 8.52 8.76 4.34
N ASP A 204 9.77 8.45 3.96
CA ASP A 204 10.11 7.99 2.62
C ASP A 204 9.54 6.60 2.36
N ASP A 205 9.76 5.68 3.30
CA ASP A 205 9.23 4.33 3.22
C ASP A 205 7.69 4.33 3.32
N ALA A 206 7.11 5.13 4.22
CA ALA A 206 5.66 5.30 4.30
C ALA A 206 5.07 5.84 2.98
N GLY A 207 5.76 6.77 2.31
CA GLY A 207 5.37 7.30 1.01
C GLY A 207 5.44 6.27 -0.12
N LYS A 208 6.45 5.38 -0.13
CA LYS A 208 6.55 4.30 -1.13
C LYS A 208 5.36 3.34 -1.05
N TYR A 209 4.93 2.97 0.17
CA TYR A 209 3.77 2.12 0.39
C TYR A 209 2.49 2.79 -0.13
N TYR A 210 2.29 4.07 0.19
CA TYR A 210 1.13 4.78 -0.32
C TYR A 210 1.14 4.94 -1.85
N ARG A 211 2.31 5.21 -2.47
CA ARG A 211 2.47 5.21 -3.93
C ARG A 211 2.07 3.86 -4.54
N HIS A 212 2.50 2.77 -3.92
CA HIS A 212 2.16 1.43 -4.37
C HIS A 212 0.64 1.20 -4.32
N TYR A 213 -0.01 1.60 -3.22
CA TYR A 213 -1.47 1.53 -3.12
C TYR A 213 -2.16 2.34 -4.22
N ILE A 214 -1.80 3.60 -4.45
CA ILE A 214 -2.37 4.43 -5.53
C ILE A 214 -2.21 3.74 -6.88
N ASN A 215 -1.03 3.24 -7.20
CA ASN A 215 -0.79 2.67 -8.52
C ASN A 215 -1.60 1.38 -8.77
N ASN A 216 -2.01 0.67 -7.71
CA ASN A 216 -2.68 -0.63 -7.84
C ASN A 216 -4.16 -0.65 -7.40
N SER A 217 -4.64 0.37 -6.70
CA SER A 217 -6.05 0.52 -6.29
C SER A 217 -6.82 1.49 -7.19
N SER A 218 -8.13 1.32 -7.27
CA SER A 218 -9.09 2.22 -7.95
C SER A 218 -10.26 2.65 -7.05
N LEU A 219 -10.26 2.27 -5.76
CA LEU A 219 -11.38 2.50 -4.85
C LEU A 219 -11.27 3.85 -4.12
N LEU A 220 -12.16 4.80 -4.43
CA LEU A 220 -12.18 6.14 -3.81
C LEU A 220 -12.18 6.10 -2.28
N GLY A 221 -13.02 5.27 -1.66
CA GLY A 221 -13.09 5.17 -0.19
C GLY A 221 -11.78 4.71 0.45
N GLY A 222 -11.02 3.83 -0.22
CA GLY A 222 -9.70 3.40 0.24
C GLY A 222 -8.66 4.53 0.15
N TYR A 223 -8.70 5.30 -0.94
CA TYR A 223 -7.85 6.47 -1.13
C TYR A 223 -8.09 7.52 -0.06
N LEU A 224 -9.36 7.89 0.17
CA LEU A 224 -9.74 8.90 1.16
C LEU A 224 -9.29 8.52 2.56
N LYS A 225 -9.52 7.26 2.97
CA LYS A 225 -9.12 6.83 4.30
C LYS A 225 -7.61 6.80 4.48
N ILE A 226 -6.83 6.32 3.51
CA ILE A 226 -5.37 6.38 3.63
C ILE A 226 -4.88 7.83 3.62
N LEU A 227 -5.40 8.66 2.72
CA LEU A 227 -4.99 10.06 2.63
C LEU A 227 -5.20 10.77 3.98
N LYS A 228 -6.37 10.62 4.59
CA LYS A 228 -6.67 11.18 5.93
C LYS A 228 -5.67 10.71 6.99
N ILE A 229 -5.36 9.41 7.03
CA ILE A 229 -4.36 8.84 7.96
C ILE A 229 -2.98 9.46 7.76
N TYR A 230 -2.59 9.70 6.51
CA TYR A 230 -1.28 10.27 6.21
C TYR A 230 -1.20 11.79 6.43
N LEU A 231 -2.34 12.50 6.36
CA LEU A 231 -2.42 13.92 6.67
C LEU A 231 -2.31 14.20 8.19
N THR A 232 -2.58 13.23 9.07
CA THR A 232 -2.58 13.40 10.54
C THR A 232 -1.30 12.95 11.27
N ILE A 233 -0.23 12.65 10.54
CA ILE A 233 1.06 12.26 11.14
C ILE A 233 1.77 13.51 11.69
N GLU A 234 2.17 13.48 12.96
CA GLU A 234 2.93 14.57 13.59
C GLU A 234 4.36 14.64 13.01
N GLY A 235 4.97 15.82 12.98
CA GLY A 235 6.42 15.93 12.74
C GLY A 235 6.85 16.44 11.37
N ASN A 236 5.94 16.97 10.55
CA ASN A 236 6.17 18.05 9.60
C ASN A 236 4.83 18.35 8.92
N ILE A 237 4.38 19.62 8.92
CA ILE A 237 3.18 20.12 8.19
C ILE A 237 3.22 19.76 6.70
N SER A 238 4.35 19.31 6.22
CA SER A 238 4.63 19.02 4.84
C SER A 238 4.87 17.53 4.60
N CYS A 239 4.89 16.63 5.60
CA CYS A 239 5.46 15.31 5.39
C CYS A 239 4.75 14.50 4.29
N PHE A 240 3.42 14.43 4.30
CA PHE A 240 2.69 13.75 3.22
C PHE A 240 2.95 14.39 1.86
N PHE A 241 2.69 15.69 1.71
CA PHE A 241 2.80 16.34 0.41
C PHE A 241 4.26 16.53 -0.03
N THR A 242 5.19 16.85 0.84
CA THR A 242 6.64 16.88 0.54
C THR A 242 7.15 15.50 0.14
N VAL A 243 6.77 14.44 0.85
CA VAL A 243 7.15 13.07 0.48
C VAL A 243 6.47 12.67 -0.82
N ALA A 244 5.16 12.88 -0.96
CA ALA A 244 4.42 12.56 -2.16
C ALA A 244 5.00 13.33 -3.35
N MET A 245 5.21 14.64 -3.22
CA MET A 245 5.76 15.51 -4.29
C MET A 245 7.18 15.10 -4.69
N ARG A 246 7.95 14.50 -3.77
CA ARG A 246 9.30 13.99 -4.06
C ARG A 246 9.29 12.57 -4.63
N ILE A 247 8.41 11.69 -4.16
CA ILE A 247 8.43 10.24 -4.46
C ILE A 247 7.48 9.86 -5.60
N PHE A 248 6.39 10.60 -5.78
CA PHE A 248 5.37 10.29 -6.76
C PHE A 248 5.77 10.95 -8.07
N GLY A 249 5.80 10.15 -9.13
CA GLY A 249 5.88 10.70 -10.48
C GLY A 249 4.58 11.40 -10.84
N GLU A 250 4.64 12.25 -11.86
CA GLU A 250 3.50 12.96 -12.44
C GLU A 250 2.31 12.04 -12.70
N SER A 251 2.56 10.87 -13.30
CA SER A 251 1.52 9.87 -13.57
C SER A 251 0.80 9.34 -12.32
N THR A 252 1.51 9.11 -11.22
CA THR A 252 0.90 8.65 -9.95
C THR A 252 0.00 9.75 -9.37
N PHE A 253 0.42 11.01 -9.43
CA PHE A 253 -0.40 12.13 -8.98
C PHE A 253 -1.61 12.36 -9.85
N ILE A 254 -1.44 12.33 -11.17
CA ILE A 254 -2.52 12.39 -12.14
C ILE A 254 -3.55 11.29 -11.87
N LYS A 255 -3.12 10.09 -11.46
CA LYS A 255 -4.02 9.01 -11.04
C LYS A 255 -4.71 9.31 -9.72
N LEU A 256 -3.98 9.69 -8.67
CA LEU A 256 -4.53 10.07 -7.37
C LEU A 256 -5.61 11.15 -7.51
N PHE A 257 -5.26 12.23 -8.20
CA PHE A 257 -6.14 13.38 -8.35
C PHE A 257 -7.34 13.05 -9.24
N SER A 258 -7.18 12.20 -10.26
CA SER A 258 -8.31 11.63 -11.01
C SER A 258 -9.31 10.90 -10.13
N VAL A 259 -8.83 10.00 -9.26
CA VAL A 259 -9.72 9.24 -8.38
C VAL A 259 -10.46 10.19 -7.45
N LEU A 260 -9.76 11.14 -6.82
CA LEU A 260 -10.37 12.09 -5.90
C LEU A 260 -11.40 13.02 -6.57
N THR A 261 -11.17 13.39 -7.83
CA THR A 261 -11.99 14.40 -8.53
C THR A 261 -12.95 13.81 -9.55
N HIS A 262 -13.07 12.48 -9.63
CA HIS A 262 -13.82 11.79 -10.68
C HIS A 262 -13.41 12.26 -12.09
N ASP A 263 -12.10 12.23 -12.35
CA ASP A 263 -11.47 12.74 -13.57
C ASP A 263 -11.78 14.23 -13.84
N GLY A 264 -11.71 15.06 -12.79
CA GLY A 264 -11.93 16.51 -12.91
C GLY A 264 -13.40 16.93 -12.99
N LYS A 265 -14.36 16.07 -12.65
CA LYS A 265 -15.80 16.36 -12.72
C LYS A 265 -16.41 16.81 -11.39
N SER A 266 -15.79 16.46 -10.27
CA SER A 266 -16.30 16.75 -8.92
C SER A 266 -15.18 17.18 -7.97
N MET A 267 -15.55 17.96 -6.96
CA MET A 267 -14.70 18.34 -5.82
C MET A 267 -15.12 17.69 -4.50
N ASP A 268 -16.16 16.86 -4.49
CA ASP A 268 -16.80 16.39 -3.26
C ASP A 268 -15.81 15.70 -2.32
N SER A 269 -14.95 14.84 -2.86
CA SER A 269 -13.90 14.17 -2.08
C SER A 269 -12.86 15.14 -1.50
N LEU A 270 -12.59 16.26 -2.19
CA LEU A 270 -11.66 17.29 -1.70
C LEU A 270 -12.31 18.10 -0.57
N LEU A 271 -13.61 18.41 -0.69
CA LEU A 271 -14.40 19.04 0.36
C LEU A 271 -14.51 18.14 1.60
N GLU A 272 -14.67 16.83 1.42
CA GLU A 272 -14.66 15.87 2.54
C GLU A 272 -13.32 15.85 3.29
N ILE A 273 -12.21 16.10 2.60
CA ILE A 273 -10.89 16.22 3.24
C ILE A 273 -10.77 17.57 3.97
N GLU A 274 -11.28 18.66 3.39
CA GLU A 274 -11.37 19.97 4.05
C GLU A 274 -12.16 19.89 5.36
N GLU A 275 -13.37 19.33 5.33
CA GLU A 275 -14.21 19.12 6.52
C GLU A 275 -13.49 18.28 7.58
N PHE A 276 -12.81 17.21 7.15
CA PHE A 276 -12.01 16.38 8.05
C PHE A 276 -10.89 17.18 8.72
N LEU A 277 -10.10 17.94 7.96
CA LEU A 277 -8.98 18.74 8.50
C LEU A 277 -9.46 19.86 9.42
N ASN A 278 -10.60 20.46 9.11
CA ASN A 278 -11.21 21.51 9.93
C ASN A 278 -11.81 20.96 11.23
N GLY A 279 -12.28 19.71 11.24
CA GLY A 279 -12.80 19.02 12.42
C GLY A 279 -11.74 18.49 13.39
N ILE A 280 -10.45 18.59 13.07
CA ILE A 280 -9.38 18.09 13.96
C ILE A 280 -9.21 19.00 15.18
N ASP A 281 -9.25 18.39 16.38
CA ASP A 281 -8.95 19.09 17.63
C ASP A 281 -7.45 19.41 17.75
N ARG A 282 -7.08 20.62 17.34
CA ARG A 282 -5.71 21.15 17.40
C ARG A 282 -5.24 21.48 18.83
N GLY A 283 -6.12 21.39 19.83
CA GLY A 283 -5.75 21.47 21.25
C GLY A 283 -4.97 20.23 21.72
N LEU A 284 -5.11 19.10 21.02
CA LEU A 284 -4.38 17.88 21.31
C LEU A 284 -2.93 17.96 20.76
N PRO A 285 -1.90 17.61 21.57
CA PRO A 285 -0.50 17.67 21.13
C PRO A 285 -0.22 16.94 19.81
N LYS A 286 -0.82 15.75 19.61
CA LYS A 286 -0.68 14.92 18.40
C LYS A 286 -1.18 15.58 17.11
N TYR A 287 -2.01 16.62 17.20
CA TYR A 287 -2.61 17.31 16.05
C TYR A 287 -2.13 18.74 15.88
N LYS A 288 -1.28 19.23 16.78
CA LYS A 288 -0.76 20.61 16.77
C LYS A 288 -0.03 20.97 15.48
N THR A 289 0.57 19.99 14.82
CA THR A 289 1.38 20.17 13.59
C THR A 289 0.72 19.63 12.33
N VAL A 290 -0.59 19.33 12.38
CA VAL A 290 -1.34 18.90 11.19
C VAL A 290 -1.59 20.09 10.27
N ILE A 291 -1.46 19.85 8.96
CA ILE A 291 -1.67 20.86 7.91
C ILE A 291 -3.06 21.51 8.01
N ALA A 292 -3.14 22.81 7.74
CA ALA A 292 -4.42 23.51 7.62
C ALA A 292 -5.11 23.17 6.30
N ALA A 293 -6.44 23.29 6.25
CA ALA A 293 -7.17 23.06 5.00
C ALA A 293 -6.74 24.03 3.88
N ASP A 294 -6.39 25.27 4.22
CA ASP A 294 -5.96 26.30 3.26
C ASP A 294 -4.67 25.92 2.51
N ASP A 295 -3.67 25.38 3.23
CA ASP A 295 -2.40 24.94 2.64
C ASP A 295 -2.60 23.79 1.65
N MET A 296 -3.60 22.94 1.89
CA MET A 296 -3.95 21.82 1.02
C MET A 296 -4.51 22.30 -0.33
N TRP A 297 -5.33 23.36 -0.34
CA TRP A 297 -5.94 23.90 -1.56
C TRP A 297 -4.89 24.36 -2.58
N LEU A 298 -3.81 25.02 -2.11
CA LEU A 298 -2.68 25.40 -2.96
C LEU A 298 -2.02 24.20 -3.66
N ILE A 299 -1.96 23.07 -2.96
CA ILE A 299 -1.35 21.85 -3.48
C ILE A 299 -2.25 21.19 -4.52
N TRP A 300 -3.55 21.10 -4.26
CA TRP A 300 -4.51 20.60 -5.25
C TRP A 300 -4.57 21.46 -6.49
N LEU A 301 -4.52 22.78 -6.32
CA LEU A 301 -4.44 23.69 -7.45
C LEU A 301 -3.18 23.43 -8.28
N LYS A 302 -2.01 23.33 -7.64
CA LYS A 302 -0.75 23.01 -8.35
C LYS A 302 -0.86 21.70 -9.14
N LEU A 303 -1.46 20.66 -8.55
CA LEU A 303 -1.62 19.35 -9.19
C LEU A 303 -2.63 19.38 -10.35
N SER A 304 -3.63 20.25 -10.30
CA SER A 304 -4.60 20.42 -11.39
C SER A 304 -3.96 20.91 -12.69
N PHE A 305 -2.81 21.58 -12.63
CA PHE A 305 -2.08 22.04 -13.82
C PHE A 305 -1.28 20.94 -14.52
N TRP A 306 -1.18 19.74 -13.96
CA TRP A 306 -0.42 18.64 -14.56
C TRP A 306 -1.18 17.89 -15.65
N SER A 307 -2.47 18.16 -15.81
CA SER A 307 -3.28 17.54 -16.87
C SER A 307 -4.49 18.40 -17.21
N ASP A 308 -4.80 18.51 -18.49
CA ASP A 308 -5.95 19.27 -19.00
C ASP A 308 -7.30 18.69 -18.56
N LYS A 309 -7.33 17.42 -18.18
CA LYS A 309 -8.55 16.78 -17.66
C LYS A 309 -9.09 17.45 -16.39
N PHE A 310 -8.27 18.25 -15.71
CA PHE A 310 -8.67 18.94 -14.48
C PHE A 310 -9.09 20.40 -14.72
N ASN A 311 -9.12 20.88 -15.98
CA ASN A 311 -9.45 22.27 -16.32
C ASN A 311 -10.76 22.74 -15.66
N ASP A 312 -11.79 21.89 -15.71
CA ASP A 312 -13.14 22.22 -15.24
C ASP A 312 -13.24 22.49 -13.73
N ILE A 313 -12.32 21.94 -12.93
CA ILE A 313 -12.28 22.19 -11.48
C ILE A 313 -11.28 23.27 -11.08
N ARG A 314 -10.42 23.77 -11.99
CA ARG A 314 -9.35 24.72 -11.62
C ARG A 314 -9.90 26.02 -11.04
N SER A 315 -10.94 26.60 -11.66
CA SER A 315 -11.58 27.82 -11.16
C SER A 315 -12.15 27.62 -9.76
N ARG A 316 -12.85 26.51 -9.53
CA ARG A 316 -13.42 26.16 -8.22
C ARG A 316 -12.34 25.90 -7.16
N LEU A 317 -11.17 25.40 -7.54
CA LEU A 317 -10.01 25.28 -6.64
C LEU A 317 -9.42 26.65 -6.30
N PHE A 318 -9.39 27.58 -7.26
CA PHE A 318 -8.98 28.96 -7.02
C PHE A 318 -9.89 29.66 -6.01
N ASP A 319 -11.21 29.49 -6.15
CA ASP A 319 -12.21 30.09 -5.26
C ASP A 319 -12.05 29.65 -3.79
N LYS A 320 -11.40 28.50 -3.55
CA LYS A 320 -11.12 27.98 -2.21
C LYS A 320 -9.87 28.59 -1.55
N ILE A 321 -9.00 29.24 -2.33
CA ILE A 321 -7.77 29.82 -1.79
C ILE A 321 -8.09 31.19 -1.20
N VAL A 322 -8.19 31.24 0.12
CA VAL A 322 -8.30 32.51 0.84
C VAL A 322 -6.91 33.11 0.97
N ILE A 323 -6.62 34.13 0.17
CA ILE A 323 -5.41 34.93 0.36
C ILE A 323 -5.72 35.93 1.47
N ASP A 324 -5.29 35.63 2.70
CA ASP A 324 -5.27 36.64 3.75
C ASP A 324 -4.45 37.82 3.22
N THR A 325 -5.05 39.01 3.17
CA THR A 325 -4.38 40.26 2.78
C THR A 325 -3.13 40.58 3.61
N ASN A 326 -2.90 39.88 4.72
CA ASN A 326 -1.67 39.93 5.50
C ASN A 326 -0.58 38.93 5.05
N PHE A 327 -0.91 37.92 4.25
CA PHE A 327 0.04 36.92 3.71
C PHE A 327 0.99 37.51 2.65
N SER A 328 0.60 38.64 2.06
CA SER A 328 1.31 39.36 0.99
C SER A 328 2.53 40.15 1.49
N THR A 329 3.07 39.85 2.67
CA THR A 329 4.33 40.41 3.14
C THR A 329 5.52 39.70 2.49
N ILE A 330 5.96 40.16 1.32
CA ILE A 330 7.26 39.76 0.78
C ILE A 330 8.33 40.51 1.57
N LYS A 331 9.17 39.78 2.32
CA LYS A 331 10.21 40.36 3.20
C LYS A 331 9.65 41.33 4.26
N GLY A 332 8.46 41.05 4.81
CA GLY A 332 7.87 41.85 5.88
C GLY A 332 7.20 43.16 5.43
N VAL A 333 7.10 43.43 4.13
CA VAL A 333 6.44 44.62 3.60
C VAL A 333 5.02 44.28 3.16
N LYS A 334 4.01 44.83 3.83
CA LYS A 334 2.60 44.66 3.44
C LYS A 334 2.36 45.42 2.14
N HIS A 335 2.15 44.68 1.04
CA HIS A 335 1.83 45.30 -0.24
C HIS A 335 0.35 45.65 -0.30
N GLU A 336 0.03 46.94 -0.46
CA GLU A 336 -1.33 47.39 -0.73
C GLU A 336 -1.78 46.94 -2.13
N TYR A 337 -3.01 46.42 -2.20
CA TYR A 337 -3.66 45.98 -3.43
C TYR A 337 -4.19 47.20 -4.20
N THR A 338 -3.27 47.95 -4.82
CA THR A 338 -3.61 49.02 -5.77
C THR A 338 -3.53 48.49 -7.19
N ASP A 339 -4.35 49.04 -8.10
CA ASP A 339 -4.34 48.70 -9.53
C ASP A 339 -2.93 48.82 -10.13
N GLU A 340 -2.16 49.79 -9.66
CA GLU A 340 -0.78 50.01 -10.08
C GLU A 340 0.17 48.87 -9.68
N ASN A 341 0.02 48.35 -8.46
CA ASN A 341 0.80 47.20 -7.97
C ASN A 341 0.39 45.90 -8.65
N ILE A 342 -0.90 45.71 -8.90
CA ILE A 342 -1.45 44.57 -9.65
C ILE A 342 -0.90 44.59 -11.08
N ASN A 343 -1.00 45.73 -11.78
CA ASN A 343 -0.46 45.90 -13.14
C ASN A 343 1.05 45.65 -13.21
N LYS A 344 1.80 46.09 -12.19
CA LYS A 344 3.24 45.85 -12.08
C LYS A 344 3.57 44.37 -11.84
N ALA A 345 2.76 43.66 -11.05
CA ALA A 345 2.90 42.22 -10.82
C ALA A 345 2.55 41.42 -12.08
N ILE A 346 1.46 41.75 -12.77
CA ILE A 346 1.07 41.18 -14.06
C ILE A 346 2.19 41.39 -15.09
N SER A 347 2.73 42.61 -15.21
CA SER A 347 3.83 42.92 -16.13
C SER A 347 5.09 42.08 -15.83
N LYS A 348 5.41 41.87 -14.55
CA LYS A 348 6.50 40.98 -14.15
C LYS A 348 6.20 39.50 -14.44
N PHE A 349 4.95 39.07 -14.27
CA PHE A 349 4.52 37.70 -14.55
C PHE A 349 4.58 37.38 -16.05
N LYS A 350 4.07 38.28 -16.91
CA LYS A 350 4.17 38.19 -18.38
C LYS A 350 5.62 38.09 -18.88
N LYS A 351 6.59 38.65 -18.13
CA LYS A 351 8.03 38.60 -18.45
C LYS A 351 8.75 37.34 -17.96
N LYS A 352 8.13 36.50 -17.13
CA LYS A 352 8.72 35.25 -16.67
C LYS A 352 8.56 34.16 -17.74
N LYS A 353 9.53 33.24 -17.83
CA LYS A 353 9.48 32.09 -18.73
C LYS A 353 8.53 31.02 -18.19
N TYR A 354 7.22 31.24 -18.34
CA TYR A 354 6.20 30.21 -18.15
C TYR A 354 5.65 29.74 -19.50
N PRO A 355 5.07 28.53 -19.57
CA PRO A 355 4.35 28.08 -20.76
C PRO A 355 3.23 29.08 -21.15
N PRO A 356 2.99 29.34 -22.44
CA PRO A 356 1.98 30.30 -22.90
C PRO A 356 0.58 30.06 -22.31
N ASP A 357 0.15 28.80 -22.25
CA ASP A 357 -1.17 28.41 -21.74
C ASP A 357 -1.35 28.75 -20.25
N VAL A 358 -0.27 28.68 -19.48
CA VAL A 358 -0.26 29.11 -18.07
C VAL A 358 -0.33 30.62 -17.96
N ILE A 359 0.33 31.35 -18.86
CA ILE A 359 0.28 32.80 -18.89
C ILE A 359 -1.14 33.26 -19.24
N GLU A 360 -1.73 32.70 -20.29
CA GLU A 360 -3.08 33.02 -20.75
C GLU A 360 -4.13 32.73 -19.67
N TYR A 361 -4.10 31.54 -19.07
CA TYR A 361 -5.03 31.17 -18.02
C TYR A 361 -4.90 32.04 -16.76
N VAL A 362 -3.68 32.40 -16.35
CA VAL A 362 -3.50 33.28 -15.18
C VAL A 362 -3.96 34.70 -15.47
N LEU A 363 -3.78 35.20 -16.70
CA LEU A 363 -4.28 36.52 -17.08
C LEU A 363 -5.80 36.57 -17.18
N SER A 364 -6.44 35.52 -17.70
CA SER A 364 -7.90 35.43 -17.79
C SER A 364 -8.61 35.32 -16.44
N MET A 365 -7.87 35.14 -15.34
CA MET A 365 -8.41 35.18 -13.98
C MET A 365 -8.27 36.55 -13.31
N VAL A 366 -7.53 37.48 -13.93
CA VAL A 366 -7.26 38.83 -13.41
C VAL A 366 -7.99 39.89 -14.23
N GLU A 367 -8.18 39.65 -15.52
CA GLU A 367 -9.09 40.38 -16.42
C GLU A 367 -10.53 39.85 -16.28
#